data_AF-A0A151IW24-F1
#
_entry.id   AF-A0A151IW24-F1
#
_cell.length_a   1.000
_cell.length_b   1.000
_cell.length_c   1.000
_cell.angle_alpha   90.00
_cell.angle_beta   90.00
_cell.angle_gamma   90.00
#
_symmetry.space_group_name_H-M   'P 1'
#
loop_
_entity.id
_entity.type
_entity.pdbx_description
1 polymer ?
#
loop_
_entity_poly.entity_id
_entity_poly.type
_entity_poly.pdbx_seq_one_letter_code
_entity_poly.pdbx_strand_id
1 'polypeptide(L)'
;MSPRRRMDHLVEGASLEDIVKYVLKHTRLTDVRARYLIVEILKAGIALGRIKRTPYSTYVLASSKTTAIAKRITEPKFRNDSSCSSFSE
;
A
#
# COMPACT_ATOMS: atom_id res chain seq x y z
N MET A 1 -38.21 2.25 5.38
CA MET A 1 -37.46 3.23 6.19
C MET A 1 -36.01 2.77 6.33
N SER A 2 -35.09 3.48 5.69
CA SER A 2 -33.67 3.57 6.09
C SER A 2 -33.40 5.07 6.30
N PRO A 3 -32.47 5.51 7.18
CA PRO A 3 -31.15 4.88 7.37
C PRO A 3 -30.68 4.84 8.84
N ARG A 4 -30.08 3.73 9.27
CA ARG A 4 -29.19 3.72 10.46
C ARG A 4 -27.74 3.53 10.03
N ARG A 5 -27.25 4.43 9.18
CA ARG A 5 -25.81 4.72 9.17
C ARG A 5 -25.59 5.74 10.29
N ARG A 6 -25.24 5.25 11.48
CA ARG A 6 -24.58 6.10 12.46
C ARG A 6 -23.26 6.51 11.81
N MET A 7 -23.16 7.78 11.42
CA MET A 7 -21.87 8.43 11.22
C MET A 7 -21.29 8.65 12.62
N ASP A 8 -20.93 7.55 13.29
CA ASP A 8 -19.90 7.63 14.32
C ASP A 8 -18.67 8.12 13.56
N HIS A 9 -18.04 9.21 14.04
CA HIS A 9 -16.89 9.85 13.40
C HIS A 9 -16.04 8.78 12.73
N LEU A 10 -16.01 8.79 11.38
CA LEU A 10 -15.38 7.72 10.59
C LEU A 10 -13.87 7.84 10.81
N VAL A 11 -13.39 7.30 11.93
CA VAL A 11 -11.98 7.16 12.23
C VAL A 11 -11.43 6.30 11.11
N GLU A 12 -10.54 6.88 10.32
CA GLU A 12 -9.99 6.21 9.14
C GLU A 12 -9.26 4.93 9.56
N GLY A 13 -9.62 3.79 8.95
CA GLY A 13 -8.96 2.50 9.19
C GLY A 13 -9.69 1.58 10.17
N ALA A 14 -9.03 0.46 10.51
CA ALA A 14 -9.56 -0.56 11.40
C ALA A 14 -8.79 -0.60 12.73
N SER A 15 -9.49 -0.76 13.85
CA SER A 15 -8.86 -1.01 15.16
C SER A 15 -8.24 -2.41 15.22
N LEU A 16 -7.35 -2.66 16.18
CA LEU A 16 -6.82 -4.01 16.41
C LEU A 16 -7.97 -4.97 16.76
N GLU A 17 -8.92 -4.52 17.58
CA GLU A 17 -10.09 -5.28 18.00
C GLU A 17 -10.94 -5.71 16.81
N ASP A 18 -11.20 -4.81 15.86
CA ASP A 18 -11.98 -5.11 14.66
C ASP A 18 -11.26 -6.11 13.75
N ILE A 19 -9.94 -5.96 13.60
CA ILE A 19 -9.13 -6.90 12.81
C ILE A 19 -9.13 -8.29 13.46
N VAL A 20 -8.95 -8.37 14.78
CA VAL A 20 -9.01 -9.64 15.54
C VAL A 20 -10.37 -10.29 15.40
N LYS A 21 -11.46 -9.53 15.60
CA LYS A 21 -12.83 -10.02 15.44
C LYS A 21 -13.08 -10.54 14.03
N TYR A 22 -12.58 -9.84 13.02
CA TYR A 22 -12.66 -10.30 11.63
C TYR A 22 -11.90 -11.61 11.43
N VAL A 23 -10.66 -11.73 11.90
CA VAL A 23 -9.84 -12.94 11.74
C VAL A 23 -10.46 -14.14 12.45
N LEU A 24 -10.97 -13.96 13.68
CA LEU A 24 -11.63 -15.04 14.43
C LEU A 24 -12.91 -15.52 13.76
N LYS A 25 -13.62 -14.65 13.04
CA LYS A 25 -14.81 -15.03 12.26
C LYS A 25 -14.47 -15.96 11.07
N HIS A 26 -13.24 -15.88 10.55
CA HIS A 26 -12.84 -16.58 9.32
C HIS A 26 -11.77 -17.65 9.54
N THR A 27 -11.34 -17.88 10.79
CA THR A 27 -10.30 -18.85 11.14
C THR A 27 -10.66 -19.60 12.41
N ARG A 28 -9.96 -20.72 12.69
CA ARG A 28 -10.13 -21.51 13.92
C ARG A 28 -9.08 -21.17 14.98
N LEU A 29 -8.54 -19.94 14.97
CA LEU A 29 -7.53 -19.51 15.92
C LEU A 29 -8.16 -19.20 17.28
N THR A 30 -7.36 -19.35 18.35
CA THR A 30 -7.72 -18.79 19.65
C THR A 30 -7.51 -17.27 19.64
N ASP A 31 -8.24 -16.53 20.48
CA ASP A 31 -8.10 -15.07 20.58
C ASP A 31 -6.65 -14.64 20.83
N VAL A 32 -5.98 -15.29 21.79
CA VAL A 32 -4.56 -15.02 22.12
C VAL A 32 -3.66 -15.22 20.91
N ARG A 33 -3.83 -16.32 20.17
CA ARG A 33 -2.99 -16.64 19.01
C ARG A 33 -3.28 -15.71 17.83
N ALA A 34 -4.54 -15.35 17.61
CA ALA A 34 -4.93 -14.38 16.59
C ALA A 34 -4.32 -13.01 16.90
N ARG A 35 -4.46 -12.50 18.13
CA ARG A 35 -3.87 -11.22 18.55
C ARG A 35 -2.37 -11.18 18.36
N TYR A 36 -1.66 -12.22 18.82
CA TYR A 36 -0.22 -12.31 18.66
C TYR A 36 0.20 -12.23 17.19
N LEU A 37 -0.39 -13.07 16.32
CA LEU A 37 -0.05 -13.09 14.90
C LEU A 37 -0.39 -11.77 14.20
N ILE A 38 -1.55 -11.18 14.51
CA ILE A 38 -1.97 -9.91 13.91
C ILE A 38 -0.99 -8.80 14.29
N VAL A 39 -0.56 -8.71 15.56
CA VAL A 39 0.44 -7.71 15.98
C VAL A 39 1.75 -7.86 15.21
N GLU A 40 2.25 -9.09 15.04
CA GLU A 40 3.48 -9.32 14.28
C GLU A 40 3.33 -8.97 12.78
N ILE A 41 2.19 -9.30 12.18
CA ILE A 41 1.88 -8.94 10.79
C ILE A 41 1.77 -7.42 10.63
N LEU A 42 1.12 -6.72 11.58
CA LEU A 42 1.00 -5.26 11.54
C LEU A 42 2.36 -4.58 11.67
N LYS A 43 3.23 -5.05 12.58
CA LYS A 43 4.62 -4.56 12.70
C LYS A 43 5.39 -4.74 11.39
N ALA A 44 5.33 -5.94 10.80
CA ALA A 44 5.99 -6.22 9.53
C ALA A 44 5.43 -5.35 8.39
N GLY A 45 4.10 -5.21 8.31
CA GLY A 45 3.45 -4.37 7.31
C GLY A 45 3.80 -2.89 7.43
N ILE A 46 3.98 -2.38 8.66
CA ILE A 46 4.46 -1.01 8.91
C ILE A 46 5.92 -0.87 8.48
N ALA A 47 6.80 -1.82 8.84
CA ALA A 47 8.21 -1.81 8.45
C ALA A 47 8.38 -1.85 6.92
N LEU A 48 7.50 -2.56 6.21
CA LEU A 48 7.48 -2.62 4.75
C LEU A 48 6.78 -1.42 4.07
N GLY A 49 6.24 -0.47 4.85
CA GLY A 49 5.50 0.67 4.31
C GLY A 49 4.18 0.29 3.62
N ARG A 50 3.66 -0.92 3.86
CA ARG A 50 2.38 -1.41 3.31
C ARG A 50 1.18 -1.07 4.19
N ILE A 51 1.43 -0.84 5.48
CA ILE A 51 0.42 -0.49 6.48
C ILE A 51 0.87 0.79 7.18
N LYS A 52 -0.07 1.68 7.45
CA LYS A 52 0.16 2.88 8.27
C LYS A 52 -0.71 2.80 9.51
N ARG A 53 -0.10 3.04 10.68
CA ARG A 53 -0.84 3.27 11.92
C ARG A 53 -1.22 4.75 12.00
N THR A 54 -2.49 5.03 12.27
CA THR A 54 -3.00 6.40 12.41
C THR A 54 -2.78 6.92 13.84
N PRO A 55 -2.90 8.25 14.08
CA PRO A 55 -2.89 8.81 15.43
C PRO A 55 -4.01 8.27 16.34
N TYR A 56 -5.08 7.72 15.76
CA TYR A 56 -6.21 7.15 16.48
C TYR A 56 -6.03 5.66 16.80
N SER A 57 -4.81 5.13 16.69
CA SER A 57 -4.48 3.71 16.88
C SER A 57 -5.23 2.74 15.97
N THR A 58 -5.73 3.21 14.84
CA THR A 58 -6.25 2.37 13.75
C THR A 58 -5.17 2.09 12.70
N TYR A 59 -5.42 1.11 11.85
CA TYR A 59 -4.52 0.67 10.79
C TYR A 59 -5.19 0.85 9.43
N VAL A 60 -4.45 1.42 8.49
CA VAL A 60 -4.86 1.61 7.08
C VAL A 60 -3.83 0.99 6.16
N LEU A 61 -4.28 0.53 4.99
CA LEU A 61 -3.36 0.15 3.91
C LEU A 61 -2.71 1.41 3.36
N ALA A 62 -1.39 1.39 3.19
CA ALA A 62 -0.71 2.43 2.46
C ALA A 62 -1.19 2.40 1.00
N SER A 63 -1.59 3.55 0.46
CA SER A 63 -1.93 3.65 -0.96
C SER A 63 -0.71 3.25 -1.78
N SER A 64 -0.80 2.11 -2.47
CA SER A 64 0.10 1.79 -3.56
C SER A 64 -0.26 2.72 -4.71
N LYS A 65 0.14 4.00 -4.63
CA LYS A 65 0.57 4.67 -5.84
C LYS A 65 1.81 3.89 -6.26
N THR A 66 1.59 2.78 -6.96
CA THR A 66 2.57 2.18 -7.85
C THR A 66 3.13 3.38 -8.58
N THR A 67 4.35 3.79 -8.22
CA THR A 67 5.03 4.86 -8.92
C THR A 67 5.00 4.35 -10.35
N ALA A 68 4.14 4.95 -11.16
CA ALA A 68 3.98 4.55 -12.53
C ALA A 68 5.39 4.60 -13.07
N ILE A 69 6.00 3.44 -13.31
CA ILE A 69 7.23 3.38 -14.06
C ILE A 69 6.75 3.70 -15.47
N ALA A 70 6.50 4.99 -15.70
CA ALA A 70 6.40 5.61 -16.99
C ALA A 70 7.81 5.66 -17.58
N LYS A 71 8.52 4.52 -17.58
CA LYS A 71 9.54 4.28 -18.59
C LYS A 71 8.74 4.00 -19.85
N ARG A 72 8.28 5.07 -20.48
CA ARG A 72 7.91 5.07 -21.89
C ARG A 72 9.12 4.45 -22.58
N ILE A 73 8.98 3.23 -23.07
CA ILE A 73 9.93 2.64 -24.00
C ILE A 73 9.89 3.60 -25.19
N THR A 74 10.83 4.54 -25.20
CA THR A 74 10.98 5.46 -26.33
C THR A 74 11.87 4.71 -27.29
N GLU A 75 11.45 4.62 -28.56
CA GLU A 75 12.25 3.98 -29.61
C GLU A 75 13.68 4.53 -29.59
N PRO A 76 14.70 3.68 -29.78
CA PRO A 76 16.06 4.14 -29.90
C PRO A 76 16.17 5.11 -31.09
N LYS A 77 16.47 6.39 -30.81
CA LYS A 77 16.85 7.34 -31.84
C LYS A 77 18.27 7.01 -32.30
N PHE A 78 18.38 6.25 -33.38
CA PHE A 78 19.63 6.12 -34.12
C PHE A 78 19.90 7.46 -34.81
N ARG A 79 20.85 8.25 -34.27
CA ARG A 79 21.35 9.45 -34.95
C ARG A 79 22.28 8.99 -36.08
N ASN A 80 21.80 9.02 -37.31
CA ASN A 80 22.61 8.94 -38.51
C ASN A 80 23.14 10.33 -38.88
N ASP A 81 24.04 10.89 -38.07
CA ASP A 81 24.73 12.13 -38.42
C ASP A 81 26.24 11.96 -38.28
N SER A 82 26.84 11.14 -39.15
CA SER A 82 28.26 11.24 -39.47
C SER A 82 28.41 11.88 -40.85
N SER A 83 28.10 13.18 -40.95
CA SER A 83 28.59 13.98 -42.08
C SER A 83 30.06 14.30 -41.80
N CYS A 84 30.95 13.51 -42.40
CA CYS A 84 32.38 13.78 -42.43
C CYS A 84 32.62 14.92 -43.44
N SER A 85 32.54 16.16 -42.97
CA SER A 85 33.06 17.30 -43.71
C SER A 85 34.59 17.17 -43.77
N SER A 86 35.07 16.67 -44.90
CA SER A 86 36.49 16.69 -45.25
C SER A 86 36.89 18.14 -45.51
N PHE A 87 37.70 18.70 -44.62
CA PHE A 87 38.49 19.89 -44.91
C PHE A 87 39.76 19.44 -45.65
N SER A 88 39.97 19.95 -46.86
CA SER A 88 41.30 20.15 -47.44
C SER A 88 41.24 21.33 -48.42
N GLU A 89 42.19 22.26 -48.25
CA GLU A 89 42.55 23.33 -49.17
C GLU A 89 43.10 22.83 -50.51
#